data_AF-A0A9Q0NE31-F1
#
_entry.id   AF-A0A9Q0NE31-F1
#
_cell.length_a   1.000
_cell.length_b   1.000
_cell.length_c   1.000
_cell.angle_alpha   90.00
_cell.angle_beta   90.00
_cell.angle_gamma   90.00
#
_symmetry.space_group_name_H-M   'P 1'
#
loop_
_entity.id
_entity.type
_entity.pdbx_description
1 polymer ?
#
loop_
_entity_poly.entity_id
_entity_poly.type
_entity_poly.pdbx_seq_one_letter_code
_entity_poly.pdbx_strand_id
1 'polypeptide(L)'
;MNNEVTTSTISKLGSEILEIRLRALKSVELAFKVYDQLIYNGPYLMKSLIEWFHLKPRREETCVLNLIHEILKGDQRDDTIYTFGLKKLQEKLSTIDQGLETGPQKDVMRKILLSLSSHEHVKDLTDTLTNTSLDEKSNFSMSSVQVDDLNIDSANALEYLDYVVPWDIPDPSDLNSLNLLKSSLRLDADMKDIMHAVSFLKTAIVDFPAEYFLQPPYIFQVILF
;
A
#
# COMPACT_ATOMS: atom_id res chain seq x y z
N MET A 1 -29.01 7.04 9.71
CA MET A 1 -27.67 7.03 10.35
C MET A 1 -26.70 6.61 9.26
N ASN A 2 -25.67 7.40 8.99
CA ASN A 2 -24.72 7.09 7.92
C ASN A 2 -23.74 6.03 8.42
N ASN A 3 -23.67 4.89 7.73
CA ASN A 3 -22.78 3.76 8.00
C ASN A 3 -21.39 3.99 7.37
N GLU A 4 -20.87 5.22 7.49
CA GLU A 4 -19.66 5.64 6.80
C GLU A 4 -18.66 6.29 7.76
N VAL A 5 -17.40 5.90 7.66
CA VAL A 5 -16.29 6.65 8.24
C VAL A 5 -15.73 7.61 7.19
N THR A 6 -16.18 8.86 7.25
CA THR A 6 -15.77 9.90 6.29
C THR A 6 -14.27 10.20 6.37
N THR A 7 -13.69 10.67 5.27
CA THR A 7 -12.30 11.14 5.20
C THR A 7 -12.00 12.26 6.20
N SER A 8 -12.98 13.11 6.51
CA SER A 8 -12.87 14.14 7.57
C SER A 8 -12.71 13.54 8.97
N THR A 9 -13.31 12.39 9.24
CA THR A 9 -13.13 11.67 10.51
C THR A 9 -11.75 11.03 10.57
N ILE A 10 -11.30 10.42 9.47
CA ILE A 10 -9.98 9.78 9.38
C ILE A 10 -8.87 10.81 9.56
N SER A 11 -8.94 11.96 8.89
CA SER A 11 -7.90 13.00 9.01
C SER A 11 -7.75 13.55 10.43
N LYS A 12 -8.83 13.55 11.23
CA LYS A 12 -8.80 13.96 12.65
C LYS A 12 -8.02 12.99 13.54
N LEU A 13 -7.81 11.73 13.13
CA LEU A 13 -6.94 10.78 13.85
C LEU A 13 -5.48 11.25 13.87
N GLY A 14 -5.05 11.98 12.84
CA GLY A 14 -3.70 12.56 12.74
C GLY A 14 -3.54 13.94 13.38
N SER A 15 -4.58 14.50 14.01
CA SER A 15 -4.55 15.84 14.60
C SER A 15 -3.47 15.97 15.69
N GLU A 16 -2.74 17.09 15.78
CA GLU A 16 -1.79 17.33 16.89
C GLU A 16 -2.49 17.45 18.25
N ILE A 17 -3.75 17.90 18.25
CA ILE A 17 -4.58 18.05 19.45
C ILE A 17 -5.10 16.69 19.90
N LEU A 18 -4.66 16.23 21.07
CA LEU A 18 -5.00 14.93 21.65
C LEU A 18 -6.52 14.70 21.77
N GLU A 19 -7.26 15.71 22.22
CA GLU A 19 -8.72 15.58 22.41
C GLU A 19 -9.43 15.29 21.07
N ILE A 20 -9.01 15.95 19.99
CA ILE A 20 -9.57 15.74 18.65
C ILE A 20 -9.29 14.31 18.19
N ARG A 21 -8.05 13.84 18.37
CA ARG A 21 -7.66 12.46 18.05
C ARG A 21 -8.51 11.43 18.77
N LEU A 22 -8.66 11.58 20.09
CA LEU A 22 -9.41 10.63 20.92
C LEU A 22 -10.91 10.62 20.56
N ARG A 23 -11.48 11.78 20.25
CA ARG A 23 -12.87 11.88 19.80
C ARG A 23 -13.08 11.20 18.45
N ALA A 24 -12.15 11.41 17.51
CA ALA A 24 -12.17 10.75 16.21
C ALA A 24 -12.04 9.22 16.37
N LEU A 25 -11.08 8.76 17.19
CA LEU A 25 -10.87 7.34 17.46
C LEU A 25 -12.13 6.68 18.01
N LYS A 26 -12.77 7.29 19.01
CA LYS A 26 -14.02 6.78 19.58
C LYS A 26 -15.17 6.74 18.56
N SER A 27 -15.22 7.71 17.64
CA SER A 27 -16.22 7.72 16.56
C SER A 27 -16.00 6.56 15.60
N VAL A 28 -14.75 6.28 15.23
CA VAL A 28 -14.41 5.15 14.35
C VAL A 28 -14.70 3.82 15.06
N GLU A 29 -14.26 3.67 16.31
CA GLU A 29 -14.51 2.49 17.13
C GLU A 29 -16.00 2.18 17.25
N LEU A 30 -16.83 3.20 17.51
CA LEU A 30 -18.27 3.03 17.57
C LEU A 30 -18.85 2.60 16.22
N ALA A 31 -18.35 3.13 15.11
CA ALA A 31 -18.82 2.76 13.78
C ALA A 31 -18.56 1.27 13.48
N PHE A 32 -17.35 0.77 13.78
CA PHE A 32 -17.01 -0.66 13.65
C PHE A 32 -17.85 -1.57 14.55
N LYS A 33 -18.33 -1.07 15.70
CA LYS A 33 -19.17 -1.84 16.64
C LYS A 33 -20.64 -1.86 16.27
N VAL A 34 -21.13 -0.83 15.59
CA VAL A 34 -22.56 -0.62 15.34
C VAL A 34 -22.99 -1.13 13.97
N TYR A 35 -22.13 -1.04 12.96
CA TYR A 35 -22.47 -1.38 11.59
C TYR A 35 -21.77 -2.65 11.13
N ASP A 36 -22.56 -3.65 10.74
CA ASP A 36 -22.03 -4.89 10.13
C ASP A 36 -21.41 -4.63 8.75
N GLN A 37 -21.95 -3.63 8.01
CA GLN A 37 -21.45 -3.20 6.71
C GLN A 37 -21.05 -1.73 6.78
N LEU A 38 -19.80 -1.50 7.18
CA LEU A 38 -19.21 -0.18 7.32
C LEU A 38 -18.51 0.23 6.02
N ILE A 39 -18.85 1.42 5.51
CA ILE A 39 -18.17 2.01 4.34
C ILE A 39 -17.04 2.89 4.86
N TYR A 40 -15.80 2.62 4.42
CA TYR A 40 -14.64 3.43 4.77
C TYR A 40 -13.52 3.20 3.76
N ASN A 41 -12.59 4.15 3.67
CA ASN A 41 -11.37 3.97 2.90
C ASN A 41 -10.36 3.18 3.75
N GLY A 42 -10.25 1.86 3.50
CA GLY A 42 -9.36 0.96 4.24
C GLY A 42 -7.91 1.41 4.26
N PRO A 43 -7.29 1.66 3.08
CA PRO A 43 -5.93 2.14 3.00
C PRO A 43 -5.68 3.44 3.79
N TYR A 44 -6.55 4.45 3.65
CA TYR A 44 -6.37 5.72 4.33
C TYR A 44 -6.56 5.61 5.85
N LEU A 45 -7.52 4.80 6.29
CA LEU A 45 -7.71 4.54 7.72
C LEU A 45 -6.52 3.78 8.32
N MET A 46 -6.05 2.72 7.65
CA MET A 46 -4.87 1.97 8.07
C MET A 46 -3.64 2.88 8.22
N LYS A 47 -3.46 3.81 7.26
CA LYS A 47 -2.41 4.84 7.29
C LYS A 47 -2.46 5.65 8.57
N SER A 48 -3.60 6.28 8.84
CA SER A 48 -3.76 7.13 10.02
C SER A 48 -3.61 6.37 11.34
N LEU A 49 -4.02 5.10 11.39
CA LEU A 49 -3.85 4.25 12.58
C LEU A 49 -2.38 3.87 12.83
N ILE A 50 -1.58 3.62 11.78
CA ILE A 50 -0.15 3.35 11.91
C ILE A 50 0.60 4.63 12.34
N GLU A 51 0.25 5.78 11.75
CA GLU A 51 0.84 7.08 12.10
C GLU A 51 0.56 7.47 13.57
N TRP A 52 -0.55 7.00 14.15
CA TRP A 52 -0.90 7.21 15.56
C TRP A 52 0.24 6.90 16.53
N PHE A 53 1.05 5.86 16.25
CA PHE A 53 2.15 5.43 17.13
C PHE A 53 3.34 6.39 17.15
N HIS A 54 3.40 7.32 16.20
CA HIS A 54 4.41 8.38 16.11
C HIS A 54 3.97 9.68 16.80
N LEU A 55 2.68 9.79 17.16
CA LEU A 55 2.12 10.99 17.80
C LEU A 55 2.33 10.97 19.32
N LYS A 56 2.57 12.14 19.91
CA LYS A 56 2.73 12.34 21.35
C LYS A 56 1.60 13.20 21.93
N PRO A 57 1.12 12.94 23.17
CA PRO A 57 1.33 11.71 23.94
C PRO A 57 0.60 10.52 23.28
N ARG A 58 1.17 9.32 23.43
CA ARG A 58 0.56 8.09 22.93
C ARG A 58 -0.49 7.59 23.94
N ARG A 59 -1.72 7.36 23.47
CA ARG A 59 -2.87 6.90 24.27
C ARG A 59 -3.69 5.90 23.46
N GLU A 60 -4.46 5.05 24.13
CA GLU A 60 -5.42 4.12 23.52
C GLU A 60 -4.80 3.15 22.49
N GLU A 61 -3.54 2.76 22.67
CA GLU A 61 -2.81 1.86 21.75
C GLU A 61 -3.57 0.56 21.47
N THR A 62 -4.15 -0.06 22.50
CA THR A 62 -4.93 -1.30 22.35
C THR A 62 -6.14 -1.09 21.43
N CYS A 63 -6.83 0.05 21.54
CA CYS A 63 -7.98 0.36 20.69
C CYS A 63 -7.54 0.53 19.22
N VAL A 64 -6.44 1.26 19.00
CA VAL A 64 -5.87 1.45 17.66
C VAL A 64 -5.45 0.12 17.03
N LEU A 65 -4.76 -0.76 17.79
CA LEU A 65 -4.38 -2.08 17.30
C LEU A 65 -5.60 -2.96 17.01
N ASN A 66 -6.65 -2.89 17.84
CA ASN A 66 -7.89 -3.61 17.55
C ASN A 66 -8.52 -3.13 16.24
N LEU A 67 -8.54 -1.83 15.97
CA LEU A 67 -9.04 -1.31 14.69
C LEU A 67 -8.20 -1.79 13.50
N ILE A 68 -6.87 -1.79 13.62
CA ILE A 68 -5.98 -2.37 12.59
C ILE A 68 -6.34 -3.84 12.34
N HIS A 69 -6.54 -4.60 13.41
CA HIS A 69 -6.92 -6.00 13.33
C HIS A 69 -8.30 -6.21 12.68
N GLU A 70 -9.29 -5.36 12.96
CA GLU A 70 -10.60 -5.41 12.32
C GLU A 70 -10.51 -5.09 10.81
N ILE A 71 -9.70 -4.10 10.40
CA ILE A 71 -9.47 -3.82 8.98
C ILE A 71 -8.87 -5.04 8.27
N LEU A 72 -7.94 -5.75 8.91
CA LEU A 72 -7.29 -6.95 8.37
C LEU A 72 -8.15 -8.21 8.42
N LYS A 73 -9.32 -8.15 9.06
CA LYS A 73 -10.31 -9.23 9.09
C LYS A 73 -11.51 -8.97 8.17
N GLY A 74 -11.81 -7.69 7.91
CA GLY A 74 -12.95 -7.28 7.12
C GLY A 74 -12.68 -7.23 5.62
N ASP A 75 -13.67 -6.73 4.90
CA ASP A 75 -13.71 -6.72 3.43
C ASP A 75 -12.65 -5.83 2.79
N GLN A 76 -12.11 -4.86 3.54
CA GLN A 76 -11.07 -3.94 3.07
C GLN A 76 -9.65 -4.51 3.24
N ARG A 77 -9.50 -5.76 3.71
CA ARG A 77 -8.20 -6.39 3.95
C ARG A 77 -7.34 -6.40 2.68
N ASP A 78 -7.85 -6.98 1.60
CA ASP A 78 -7.05 -7.25 0.40
C ASP A 78 -6.63 -5.95 -0.29
N ASP A 79 -7.55 -4.99 -0.40
CA ASP A 79 -7.27 -3.64 -0.90
C ASP A 79 -6.20 -2.95 -0.04
N THR A 80 -6.31 -3.05 1.28
CA THR A 80 -5.31 -2.48 2.21
C THR A 80 -3.96 -3.16 2.06
N ILE A 81 -3.90 -4.49 1.99
CA ILE A 81 -2.63 -5.22 1.80
C ILE A 81 -2.02 -4.89 0.45
N TYR A 82 -2.83 -4.79 -0.61
CA TYR A 82 -2.37 -4.43 -1.95
C TYR A 82 -1.78 -3.02 -1.98
N THR A 83 -2.46 -2.03 -1.42
CA THR A 83 -1.97 -0.65 -1.37
C THR A 83 -0.71 -0.50 -0.50
N PHE A 84 -0.53 -1.31 0.53
CA PHE A 84 0.59 -1.15 1.46
C PHE A 84 1.82 -1.98 1.07
N GLY A 85 1.59 -3.12 0.40
CA GLY A 85 2.56 -4.20 0.30
C GLY A 85 2.58 -5.03 1.58
N LEU A 86 2.46 -6.36 1.46
CA LEU A 86 2.39 -7.26 2.62
C LEU A 86 3.63 -7.16 3.51
N LYS A 87 4.83 -7.26 2.90
CA LYS A 87 6.10 -7.20 3.64
C LYS A 87 6.31 -5.86 4.32
N LYS A 88 6.06 -4.75 3.61
CA LYS A 88 6.16 -3.40 4.19
C LYS A 88 5.21 -3.19 5.35
N LEU A 89 3.99 -3.68 5.24
CA LEU A 89 3.02 -3.61 6.32
C LEU A 89 3.53 -4.41 7.55
N GLN A 90 4.07 -5.61 7.34
CA GLN A 90 4.68 -6.41 8.40
C GLN A 90 5.88 -5.70 9.05
N GLU A 91 6.75 -5.08 8.26
CA GLU A 91 7.90 -4.31 8.76
C GLU A 91 7.47 -3.13 9.64
N LYS A 92 6.54 -2.29 9.15
CA LYS A 92 6.02 -1.14 9.92
C LYS A 92 5.34 -1.59 11.23
N LEU A 93 4.56 -2.66 11.20
CA LEU A 93 3.94 -3.23 12.40
C LEU A 93 4.97 -3.84 13.36
N SER A 94 6.05 -4.42 12.84
CA SER A 94 7.17 -4.93 13.65
C SER A 94 7.95 -3.80 14.32
N THR A 95 8.13 -2.66 13.65
CA THR A 95 8.71 -1.46 14.27
C THR A 95 7.81 -0.94 15.40
N ILE A 96 6.49 -0.91 15.20
CA ILE A 96 5.54 -0.55 16.26
C ILE A 96 5.67 -1.55 17.42
N ASP A 97 5.73 -2.85 17.14
CA ASP A 97 5.85 -3.90 18.15
C ASP A 97 7.06 -3.69 19.08
N GLN A 98 8.22 -3.31 18.53
CA GLN A 98 9.42 -3.02 19.33
C GLN A 98 9.22 -1.85 20.32
N GLY A 99 8.34 -0.91 20.00
CA GLY A 99 8.03 0.27 20.82
C GLY A 99 6.81 0.13 21.73
N LEU A 100 6.19 -1.06 21.81
CA LEU A 100 5.06 -1.34 22.70
C LEU A 100 5.54 -1.89 24.05
N GLU A 101 4.96 -1.38 25.13
CA GLU A 101 5.15 -1.96 26.47
C GLU A 101 4.47 -3.34 26.56
N THR A 102 4.97 -4.20 27.46
CA THR A 102 4.35 -5.50 27.73
C THR A 102 2.95 -5.33 28.29
N GLY A 103 1.94 -5.92 27.66
CA GLY A 103 0.54 -5.73 28.04
C GLY A 103 -0.44 -6.23 26.98
N PRO A 104 -1.73 -5.87 27.08
CA PRO A 104 -2.74 -6.29 26.11
C PRO A 104 -2.44 -5.85 24.67
N GLN A 105 -1.70 -4.74 24.48
CA GLN A 105 -1.24 -4.27 23.17
C GLN A 105 -0.40 -5.34 22.46
N LYS A 106 0.55 -5.97 23.17
CA LYS A 106 1.43 -7.01 22.63
C LYS A 106 0.66 -8.25 22.19
N ASP A 107 -0.40 -8.61 22.91
CA ASP A 107 -1.23 -9.75 22.55
C ASP A 107 -2.05 -9.50 21.28
N VAL A 108 -2.57 -8.28 21.11
CA VAL A 108 -3.25 -7.89 19.86
C VAL A 108 -2.24 -7.83 18.71
N MET A 109 -1.06 -7.24 18.91
CA MET A 109 -0.01 -7.17 17.90
C MET A 109 0.41 -8.57 17.41
N ARG A 110 0.59 -9.53 18.33
CA ARG A 110 0.90 -10.91 17.95
C ARG A 110 -0.19 -11.53 17.07
N LYS A 111 -1.47 -11.30 17.37
CA LYS A 111 -2.59 -11.78 16.54
C LYS A 111 -2.56 -11.17 15.14
N ILE A 112 -2.27 -9.87 15.04
CA ILE A 112 -2.13 -9.17 13.76
C ILE A 112 -1.03 -9.80 12.92
N LEU A 113 0.18 -9.94 13.47
CA LEU A 113 1.31 -10.50 12.75
C LEU A 113 1.05 -11.95 12.28
N LEU A 114 0.43 -12.78 13.12
CA LEU A 114 0.03 -14.14 12.74
C LEU A 114 -1.01 -14.16 11.59
N SER A 115 -1.97 -13.24 11.61
CA SER A 115 -2.97 -13.10 10.53
C SER A 115 -2.34 -12.72 9.19
N LEU A 116 -1.29 -11.90 9.22
CA LEU A 116 -0.55 -11.48 8.03
C LEU A 116 0.36 -12.58 7.50
N SER A 117 1.09 -13.31 8.35
CA SER A 117 1.94 -14.42 7.93
C SER A 117 1.15 -15.58 7.31
N SER A 118 -0.07 -15.82 7.78
CA SER A 118 -0.96 -16.84 7.19
C SER A 118 -1.34 -16.54 5.73
N HIS A 119 -1.15 -15.29 5.27
CA HIS A 119 -1.49 -14.84 3.93
C HIS A 119 -0.38 -15.10 2.89
N GLU A 120 0.88 -15.32 3.31
CA GLU A 120 1.97 -15.61 2.37
C GLU A 120 1.68 -16.87 1.54
N HIS A 121 0.92 -17.82 2.09
CA HIS A 121 0.63 -19.10 1.44
C HIS A 121 -0.53 -19.10 0.43
N VAL A 122 -1.31 -18.01 0.29
CA VAL A 122 -2.51 -18.00 -0.58
C VAL A 122 -2.22 -17.42 -1.97
N LYS A 123 -1.15 -16.62 -2.13
CA LYS A 123 -0.79 -16.01 -3.42
C LYS A 123 -0.02 -16.92 -4.38
N ASP A 124 0.37 -18.13 -3.98
CA ASP A 124 0.94 -19.15 -4.88
C ASP A 124 -0.09 -19.74 -5.87
N LEU A 125 -1.38 -19.37 -5.76
CA LEU A 125 -2.44 -19.86 -6.67
C LEU A 125 -2.51 -19.13 -8.03
N THR A 126 -1.73 -18.07 -8.25
CA THR A 126 -1.58 -17.47 -9.59
C THR A 126 -0.68 -18.28 -10.53
N ASP A 127 0.00 -19.34 -10.04
CA ASP A 127 0.73 -20.29 -10.88
C ASP A 127 -0.19 -21.23 -11.69
N THR A 128 -1.52 -21.13 -11.54
CA THR A 128 -2.48 -21.91 -12.34
C THR A 128 -2.88 -21.25 -13.67
N LEU A 129 -2.19 -20.19 -14.11
CA LEU A 129 -2.37 -19.60 -15.44
C LEU A 129 -1.24 -19.93 -16.43
N THR A 130 -0.26 -20.74 -16.04
CA THR A 130 0.85 -21.16 -16.93
C THR A 130 0.63 -22.51 -17.63
N ASN A 131 -0.53 -23.16 -17.45
CA ASN A 131 -0.85 -24.45 -18.07
C ASN A 131 -1.90 -24.39 -19.19
N THR A 132 -2.04 -23.27 -19.90
CA THR A 132 -2.62 -23.31 -21.25
C THR A 132 -1.51 -23.57 -22.27
N SER A 133 -1.41 -24.85 -22.60
CA SER A 133 -0.82 -25.45 -23.79
C SER A 133 -0.55 -24.45 -24.92
N LEU A 134 0.73 -24.36 -25.29
CA LEU A 134 1.18 -23.92 -26.60
C LEU A 134 0.56 -24.83 -27.65
N ASP A 135 -0.53 -24.41 -28.27
CA ASP A 135 -0.87 -24.69 -29.67
C ASP A 135 -2.22 -24.04 -29.96
N GLU A 136 -2.20 -22.82 -30.47
CA GLU A 136 -3.13 -22.40 -31.52
C GLU A 136 -2.70 -21.02 -32.07
N LYS A 137 -2.63 -20.96 -33.39
CA LYS A 137 -2.29 -19.79 -34.19
C LYS A 137 -3.36 -18.71 -34.00
N SER A 138 -3.22 -17.85 -32.99
CA SER A 138 -3.95 -16.60 -32.93
C SER A 138 -3.07 -15.47 -33.43
N ASN A 139 -3.42 -14.91 -34.59
CA ASN A 139 -2.87 -13.66 -35.10
C ASN A 139 -3.20 -12.52 -34.12
N PHE A 140 -2.34 -12.30 -33.13
CA PHE A 140 -2.41 -11.11 -32.30
C PHE A 140 -1.78 -9.98 -33.09
N SER A 141 -2.62 -9.25 -33.81
CA SER A 141 -2.21 -7.98 -34.43
C SER A 141 -1.88 -7.02 -33.29
N MET A 142 -0.59 -6.76 -33.11
CA MET A 142 -0.07 -5.73 -32.23
C MET A 142 -0.58 -4.38 -32.78
N SER A 143 -1.76 -3.93 -32.33
CA SER A 143 -2.15 -2.55 -32.56
C SER A 143 -1.20 -1.71 -31.73
N SER A 144 -0.23 -1.08 -32.39
CA SER A 144 0.49 0.04 -31.84
C SER A 144 -0.56 1.01 -31.28
N VAL A 145 -0.64 1.12 -29.97
CA VAL A 145 -1.37 2.22 -29.34
C VAL A 145 -0.65 3.47 -29.82
N GLN A 146 -1.28 4.23 -30.71
CA GLN A 146 -0.74 5.50 -31.16
C GLN A 146 -0.76 6.43 -29.96
N VAL A 147 0.44 6.70 -29.44
CA VAL A 147 0.71 7.59 -28.31
C VAL A 147 0.63 9.03 -28.81
N ASP A 148 -0.47 9.42 -29.46
CA ASP A 148 -0.64 10.77 -30.03
C ASP A 148 -1.52 11.67 -29.15
N ASP A 149 -2.02 11.19 -28.01
CA ASP A 149 -2.92 11.97 -27.13
C ASP A 149 -2.41 12.19 -25.69
N LEU A 150 -1.15 11.84 -25.40
CA LEU A 150 -0.50 12.28 -24.15
C LEU A 150 0.10 13.68 -24.37
N ASN A 151 -0.76 14.69 -24.39
CA ASN A 151 -0.35 16.09 -24.32
C ASN A 151 0.19 16.38 -22.91
N ILE A 152 1.46 16.08 -22.69
CA ILE A 152 2.18 16.26 -21.41
C ILE A 152 2.47 17.75 -21.11
N ASP A 153 1.95 18.70 -21.88
CA ASP A 153 2.04 20.13 -21.55
C ASP A 153 0.97 20.58 -20.53
N SER A 154 0.03 19.71 -20.14
CA SER A 154 -0.95 19.99 -19.07
C SER A 154 -0.59 19.39 -17.70
N ALA A 155 0.62 18.86 -17.53
CA ALA A 155 1.07 18.22 -16.28
C ALA A 155 1.12 19.16 -15.05
N ASN A 156 0.96 20.47 -15.25
CA ASN A 156 0.88 21.46 -14.18
C ASN A 156 -0.56 21.75 -13.70
N ALA A 157 -1.58 21.10 -14.28
CA ALA A 157 -3.00 21.33 -13.97
C ALA A 157 -3.73 20.09 -13.45
N LEU A 158 -3.04 18.96 -13.25
CA LEU A 158 -3.57 17.90 -12.38
C LEU A 158 -3.44 18.40 -10.95
N GLU A 159 -4.51 19.06 -10.52
CA GLU A 159 -4.82 19.33 -9.13
C GLU A 159 -4.45 18.09 -8.30
N TYR A 160 -3.70 18.31 -7.23
CA TYR A 160 -2.97 17.36 -6.38
C TYR A 160 -3.86 16.29 -5.68
N LEU A 161 -5.04 16.02 -6.22
CA LEU A 161 -6.20 15.38 -5.60
C LEU A 161 -6.56 14.02 -6.21
N ASP A 162 -5.95 13.58 -7.31
CA ASP A 162 -6.23 12.25 -7.91
C ASP A 162 -5.07 11.24 -7.86
N TYR A 163 -3.88 11.65 -7.40
CA TYR A 163 -2.81 10.69 -7.08
C TYR A 163 -2.85 10.35 -5.60
N VAL A 164 -2.99 9.07 -5.28
CA VAL A 164 -2.89 8.56 -3.91
C VAL A 164 -1.59 9.07 -3.31
N VAL A 165 -1.68 9.81 -2.19
CA VAL A 165 -0.50 10.30 -1.46
C VAL A 165 0.40 9.11 -1.18
N PRO A 166 1.66 9.12 -1.67
CA PRO A 166 2.52 7.95 -1.58
C PRO A 166 2.62 7.45 -0.15
N TRP A 167 2.41 6.14 0.02
CA TRP A 167 2.40 5.49 1.32
C TRP A 167 3.77 5.55 2.01
N ASP A 168 4.83 5.47 1.23
CA ASP A 168 6.22 5.56 1.68
C ASP A 168 7.02 6.39 0.68
N ILE A 169 8.13 6.96 1.12
CA ILE A 169 9.12 7.59 0.23
C ILE A 169 10.32 6.62 0.19
N PRO A 170 10.86 6.28 -0.99
CA PRO A 170 12.05 5.44 -1.10
C PRO A 170 13.15 6.01 -0.21
N ASP A 171 13.70 5.17 0.67
CA ASP A 171 14.86 5.57 1.46
C ASP A 171 16.10 5.72 0.56
N PRO A 172 17.23 6.28 1.03
CA PRO A 172 18.40 6.48 0.18
C PRO A 172 18.96 5.19 -0.46
N SER A 173 18.79 4.04 0.20
CA SER A 173 19.22 2.73 -0.28
C SER A 173 18.31 2.23 -1.40
N ASP A 174 17.00 2.37 -1.20
CA ASP A 174 15.98 2.11 -2.19
C ASP A 174 16.17 3.00 -3.41
N LEU A 175 16.44 4.29 -3.21
CA LEU A 175 16.63 5.27 -4.26
C LEU A 175 17.87 4.92 -5.12
N ASN A 176 18.94 4.39 -4.49
CA ASN A 176 20.08 3.85 -5.23
C ASN A 176 19.70 2.61 -6.06
N SER A 177 18.91 1.70 -5.49
CA SER A 177 18.44 0.49 -6.18
C SER A 177 17.52 0.85 -7.36
N LEU A 178 16.64 1.82 -7.17
CA LEU A 178 15.77 2.35 -8.21
C LEU A 178 16.56 3.12 -9.28
N ASN A 179 17.60 3.86 -8.92
CA ASN A 179 18.47 4.52 -9.89
C ASN A 179 19.25 3.49 -10.73
N LEU A 180 19.75 2.43 -10.10
CA LEU A 180 20.39 1.32 -10.80
C LEU A 180 19.40 0.65 -11.75
N LEU A 181 18.19 0.35 -11.28
CA LEU A 181 17.11 -0.21 -12.08
C LEU A 181 16.77 0.69 -13.29
N LYS A 182 16.65 2.00 -13.07
CA LYS A 182 16.44 3.00 -14.12
C LYS A 182 17.56 2.97 -15.15
N SER A 183 18.81 2.82 -14.72
CA SER A 183 19.95 2.74 -15.64
C SER A 183 19.93 1.46 -16.48
N SER A 184 19.49 0.33 -15.90
CA SER A 184 19.35 -0.95 -16.59
C SER A 184 18.15 -1.03 -17.54
N LEU A 185 17.16 -0.15 -17.38
CA LEU A 185 15.95 -0.07 -18.22
C LEU A 185 16.08 0.92 -19.39
N ARG A 186 17.25 1.56 -19.56
CA ARG A 186 17.46 2.49 -20.68
C ARG A 186 17.50 1.76 -22.01
N LEU A 187 17.10 2.47 -23.07
CA LEU A 187 17.08 1.98 -24.45
C LEU A 187 18.46 1.54 -24.99
N ASP A 188 19.55 1.99 -24.36
CA ASP A 188 20.94 1.62 -24.69
C ASP A 188 21.50 0.48 -23.82
N ALA A 189 20.72 -0.09 -22.91
CA ALA A 189 21.15 -1.16 -22.01
C ALA A 189 21.24 -2.53 -22.72
N ASP A 190 22.13 -3.39 -22.22
CA ASP A 190 22.25 -4.76 -22.70
C ASP A 190 20.95 -5.55 -22.40
N MET A 191 20.59 -6.48 -23.28
CA MET A 191 19.40 -7.35 -23.12
C MET A 191 19.44 -8.11 -21.79
N LYS A 192 20.65 -8.45 -21.30
CA LYS A 192 20.84 -9.08 -20.00
C LYS A 192 20.45 -8.16 -18.83
N ASP A 193 20.78 -6.88 -18.91
CA ASP A 193 20.47 -5.89 -17.88
C ASP A 193 18.97 -5.58 -17.86
N ILE A 194 18.34 -5.52 -19.04
CA ILE A 194 16.88 -5.39 -19.17
C ILE A 194 16.18 -6.60 -18.54
N MET A 195 16.64 -7.83 -18.81
CA MET A 195 16.07 -9.04 -18.23
C MET A 195 16.21 -9.09 -16.70
N HIS A 196 17.36 -8.65 -16.16
CA HIS A 196 17.56 -8.54 -14.71
C HIS A 196 16.62 -7.49 -14.11
N ALA A 197 16.46 -6.34 -14.76
CA ALA A 197 15.55 -5.28 -14.33
C ALA A 197 14.09 -5.72 -14.32
N VAL A 198 13.63 -6.42 -15.37
CA VAL A 198 12.28 -6.96 -15.45
C VAL A 198 12.04 -8.05 -14.40
N SER A 199 13.03 -8.91 -14.15
CA SER A 199 12.94 -9.92 -13.08
C SER A 199 12.83 -9.28 -11.69
N PHE A 200 13.57 -8.19 -11.46
CA PHE A 200 13.47 -7.42 -10.22
C PHE A 200 12.06 -6.80 -10.09
N LEU A 201 11.57 -6.13 -11.13
CA LEU A 201 10.23 -5.53 -11.15
C LEU A 201 9.13 -6.55 -10.91
N LYS A 202 9.21 -7.74 -11.50
CA LYS A 202 8.22 -8.81 -11.29
C LYS A 202 8.08 -9.17 -9.81
N THR A 203 9.18 -9.16 -9.06
CA THR A 203 9.18 -9.44 -7.62
C THR A 203 8.73 -8.20 -6.83
N ALA A 204 9.25 -7.02 -7.19
CA ALA A 204 9.02 -5.78 -6.47
C ALA A 204 7.57 -5.28 -6.60
N ILE A 205 6.91 -5.43 -7.75
CA ILE A 205 5.51 -4.98 -7.94
C ILE A 205 4.53 -5.72 -7.02
N VAL A 206 4.90 -6.91 -6.52
CA VAL A 206 4.10 -7.66 -5.54
C VAL A 206 4.21 -7.05 -4.13
N ASP A 207 5.39 -6.51 -3.82
CA ASP A 207 5.75 -6.04 -2.48
C ASP A 207 5.60 -4.51 -2.32
N PHE A 208 5.48 -3.77 -3.42
CA PHE A 208 5.43 -2.31 -3.45
C PHE A 208 4.23 -1.83 -4.29
N PRO A 209 3.45 -0.85 -3.81
CA PRO A 209 2.33 -0.31 -4.57
C PRO A 209 2.82 0.50 -5.79
N ALA A 210 1.95 0.69 -6.79
CA ALA A 210 2.33 1.34 -8.05
C ALA A 210 2.87 2.78 -7.84
N GLU A 211 2.31 3.50 -6.87
CA GLU A 211 2.70 4.84 -6.45
C GLU A 211 4.18 4.93 -6.06
N TYR A 212 4.74 3.85 -5.51
CA TYR A 212 6.15 3.79 -5.14
C TYR A 212 7.08 3.88 -6.36
N PHE A 213 6.70 3.27 -7.48
CA PHE A 213 7.47 3.32 -8.73
C PHE A 213 7.18 4.58 -9.56
N LEU A 214 6.09 5.28 -9.25
CA LEU A 214 5.72 6.59 -9.81
C LEU A 214 6.39 7.76 -9.07
N GLN A 215 7.11 7.51 -7.99
CA GLN A 215 7.98 8.50 -7.34
C GLN A 215 9.36 8.57 -8.04
N PRO A 216 10.16 9.64 -7.83
CA PRO A 216 11.54 9.69 -8.30
C PRO A 216 12.29 8.41 -7.92
N PRO A 217 12.95 7.72 -8.87
CA PRO A 217 13.38 8.21 -10.19
C PRO A 217 12.43 7.94 -11.38
N TYR A 218 11.16 7.67 -11.11
CA TYR A 218 10.06 7.49 -12.09
C TYR A 218 10.26 6.28 -13.00
N ILE A 219 10.36 5.09 -12.41
CA ILE A 219 10.68 3.86 -13.14
C ILE A 219 9.67 3.58 -14.26
N PHE A 220 8.37 3.72 -13.98
CA PHE A 220 7.35 3.47 -14.99
C PHE A 220 7.33 4.49 -16.12
N GLN A 221 7.81 5.72 -15.91
CA GLN A 221 7.98 6.67 -17.01
C GLN A 221 9.09 6.22 -17.97
N VAL A 222 10.16 5.60 -17.48
CA VAL A 222 11.28 5.12 -18.31
C VAL A 222 10.90 3.89 -19.13
N ILE A 223 9.90 3.13 -18.71
CA ILE A 223 9.42 1.95 -19.45
C ILE A 223 8.42 2.36 -20.54
N LEU A 224 7.68 3.45 -20.32
CA LEU A 224 6.63 3.93 -21.23
C LEU A 224 7.15 4.88 -22.32
N PHE A 225 8.37 5.43 -22.17
CA PHE A 225 9.01 6.39 -23.07
C PHE A 225 10.46 6.00 -23.36
#